data_AF-X1DL35-F1
#
_entry.id   AF-X1DL35-F1
#
_cell.length_a   1.000
_cell.length_b   1.000
_cell.length_c   1.000
_cell.angle_alpha   90.00
_cell.angle_beta   90.00
_cell.angle_gamma   90.00
#
_symmetry.space_group_name_H-M   'P 1'
#
loop_
_entity.id
_entity.type
_entity.pdbx_description
1 polymer ?
#
loop_
_entity_poly.entity_id
_entity_poly.type
_entity_poly.pdbx_seq_one_letter_code
_entity_poly.pdbx_strand_id
1 'polypeptide(L)'
;MIVFFTRIFYRVNWGDSLLGIIIMILSSVLAFSGLSTLLASLTKSEEQIGNIGPALAMIFGFMGGGMWPTSAFPDWLNMVSKFTPNRWAINGFNKIITRGFGITEILPNFYVLLAISGISLLLAIRFFKFE
;
A
#
# COMPACT_ATOMS: atom_id res chain seq x y z
N MET A 1 -1.86 1.86 -15.32
CA MET A 1 -1.95 3.05 -16.20
C MET A 1 -1.06 4.21 -15.74
N ILE A 2 -1.06 4.57 -14.45
CA ILE A 2 -0.27 5.70 -13.90
C ILE A 2 1.22 5.65 -14.30
N VAL A 3 1.88 4.51 -14.14
CA VAL A 3 3.31 4.34 -14.47
C VAL A 3 3.60 4.67 -15.94
N PHE A 4 2.78 4.15 -16.86
CA PHE A 4 2.96 4.38 -18.30
C PHE A 4 2.72 5.84 -18.66
N PHE A 5 1.62 6.43 -18.18
CA PHE A 5 1.29 7.83 -18.42
C PHE A 5 2.39 8.76 -17.89
N THR A 6 2.82 8.56 -16.65
CA THR A 6 3.86 9.40 -16.02
C THR A 6 5.22 9.24 -16.68
N ARG A 7 5.55 8.05 -17.19
CA ARG A 7 6.77 7.83 -17.96
C ARG A 7 6.77 8.59 -19.29
N ILE A 8 5.62 8.70 -19.97
CA ILE A 8 5.51 9.37 -21.27
C ILE A 8 5.45 10.89 -21.10
N PHE A 9 4.52 11.39 -20.29
CA PHE A 9 4.22 12.81 -20.20
C PHE A 9 5.18 13.56 -19.27
N TYR A 10 5.52 12.96 -18.13
CA TYR A 10 6.36 13.58 -17.11
C TYR A 10 7.80 13.07 -17.12
N ARG A 11 8.14 12.12 -18.03
CA ARG A 11 9.45 11.48 -18.13
C ARG A 11 9.96 10.90 -16.81
N VAL A 12 9.03 10.41 -15.98
CA VAL A 12 9.39 9.79 -14.69
C VAL A 12 10.17 8.51 -14.95
N ASN A 13 11.38 8.43 -14.39
CA ASN A 13 12.15 7.21 -14.38
C ASN A 13 11.64 6.30 -13.26
N TRP A 14 10.95 5.22 -13.62
CA TRP A 14 10.45 4.24 -12.65
C TRP A 14 11.47 3.15 -12.29
N GLY A 15 12.66 3.17 -12.89
CA GLY A 15 13.68 2.14 -12.80
C GLY A 15 13.56 1.07 -13.90
N ASP A 16 14.64 0.30 -14.08
CA ASP A 16 14.77 -0.68 -15.18
C ASP A 16 14.13 -2.03 -14.86
N SER A 17 13.88 -2.32 -13.57
CA SER A 17 13.25 -3.55 -13.11
C SER A 17 11.75 -3.57 -13.37
N LEU A 18 11.35 -3.80 -14.62
CA LEU A 18 9.93 -3.85 -15.03
C LEU A 18 9.14 -4.88 -14.21
N LEU A 19 9.73 -6.05 -13.98
CA LEU A 19 9.09 -7.12 -13.21
C LEU A 19 8.95 -6.71 -11.73
N GLY A 20 9.94 -6.03 -11.15
CA GLY A 20 9.85 -5.49 -9.81
C GLY A 20 8.71 -4.47 -9.65
N ILE A 21 8.54 -3.59 -10.65
CA ILE A 21 7.43 -2.62 -10.68
C ILE A 21 6.08 -3.34 -10.71
N ILE A 22 5.93 -4.36 -11.56
CA ILE A 22 4.69 -5.14 -11.67
C ILE A 22 4.37 -5.85 -10.34
N ILE A 23 5.35 -6.51 -9.72
CA ILE A 23 5.20 -7.18 -8.43
C ILE A 23 4.72 -6.19 -7.36
N MET A 24 5.35 -5.01 -7.28
CA MET A 24 4.98 -3.99 -6.31
C MET A 24 3.58 -3.44 -6.56
N ILE A 25 3.18 -3.23 -7.82
CA ILE A 25 1.82 -2.80 -8.17
C ILE A 25 0.81 -3.86 -7.72
N LEU A 26 0.98 -5.11 -8.13
CA LEU A 26 0.02 -6.18 -7.84
C LEU A 26 -0.12 -6.41 -6.32
N SER A 27 1.00 -6.52 -5.60
CA SER A 27 0.96 -6.69 -4.15
C SER A 27 0.35 -5.49 -3.42
N SER A 28 0.61 -4.26 -3.88
CA SER A 28 -0.03 -3.07 -3.31
C SER A 28 -1.55 -3.09 -3.55
N VAL A 29 -1.98 -3.37 -4.78
CA VAL A 29 -3.41 -3.47 -5.13
C VAL A 29 -4.09 -4.52 -4.25
N LEU A 30 -3.51 -5.71 -4.12
CA LEU A 30 -4.05 -6.76 -3.26
C LEU A 30 -4.18 -6.30 -1.79
N ALA A 31 -3.16 -5.65 -1.24
CA ALA A 31 -3.20 -5.14 0.13
C ALA A 31 -4.32 -4.10 0.33
N PHE A 32 -4.46 -3.13 -0.57
CA PHE A 32 -5.52 -2.11 -0.49
C PHE A 32 -6.91 -2.71 -0.73
N SER A 33 -7.05 -3.63 -1.69
CA SER A 33 -8.30 -4.36 -1.91
C SER A 33 -8.69 -5.14 -0.66
N GLY A 34 -7.78 -5.90 -0.06
CA GLY A 34 -8.03 -6.64 1.19
C GLY A 34 -8.48 -5.74 2.33
N LEU A 35 -7.85 -4.58 2.52
CA LEU A 35 -8.24 -3.59 3.53
C LEU A 35 -9.60 -2.97 3.25
N SER A 36 -9.90 -2.64 1.99
CA SER A 36 -11.21 -2.09 1.61
C SER A 36 -12.34 -3.11 1.81
N THR A 37 -12.10 -4.38 1.47
CA THR A 37 -13.04 -5.48 1.75
C THR A 37 -13.25 -5.68 3.24
N LEU A 38 -12.18 -5.63 4.04
CA LEU A 38 -12.29 -5.69 5.50
C LEU A 38 -13.13 -4.53 6.04
N LEU A 39 -12.86 -3.30 5.59
CA LEU A 39 -13.65 -2.13 5.98
C LEU A 39 -15.13 -2.34 5.63
N ALA A 40 -15.44 -2.77 4.40
CA ALA A 40 -16.80 -3.04 3.97
C ALA A 40 -17.49 -4.10 4.85
N SER A 41 -16.78 -5.15 5.26
CA SER A 41 -17.31 -6.20 6.15
C SER A 41 -17.60 -5.73 7.59
N LEU A 42 -16.95 -4.66 8.04
CA LEU A 42 -17.09 -4.12 9.40
C LEU A 42 -18.15 -2.99 9.49
N THR A 43 -18.45 -2.37 8.36
CA THR A 43 -19.45 -1.29 8.26
C THR A 43 -20.85 -1.83 8.00
N LYS A 44 -21.88 -1.09 8.42
CA LYS A 44 -23.28 -1.49 8.27
C LYS A 44 -24.00 -0.82 7.10
N SER A 45 -23.41 0.20 6.48
CA SER A 45 -24.01 0.95 5.38
C SER A 45 -22.96 1.54 4.45
N GLU A 46 -23.36 1.82 3.20
CA GLU A 46 -22.52 2.50 2.21
C GLU A 46 -22.13 3.92 2.68
N GLU A 47 -23.02 4.61 3.38
CA GLU A 47 -22.74 5.92 3.98
C GLU A 47 -21.57 5.85 4.99
N GLN A 48 -21.53 4.79 5.81
CA GLN A 48 -20.44 4.59 6.76
C GLN A 48 -19.10 4.35 6.05
N ILE A 49 -19.10 3.60 4.95
CA ILE A 49 -17.91 3.42 4.10
C ILE A 49 -17.48 4.77 3.49
N GLY A 50 -18.44 5.53 2.97
CA GLY A 50 -18.22 6.85 2.36
C GLY A 50 -17.62 7.87 3.33
N ASN A 51 -17.92 7.76 4.63
CA ASN A 51 -17.37 8.64 5.65
C ASN A 51 -16.02 8.15 6.22
N ILE A 52 -15.90 6.85 6.54
CA ILE A 52 -14.70 6.29 7.20
C ILE A 52 -13.57 6.05 6.19
N GLY A 53 -13.89 5.58 4.98
CA GLY A 53 -12.91 5.21 3.96
C GLY A 53 -11.94 6.34 3.61
N PRO A 54 -12.43 7.55 3.25
CA PRO A 54 -11.56 8.69 2.96
C PRO A 54 -10.70 9.12 4.14
N ALA A 55 -11.24 9.11 5.37
CA ALA A 55 -10.48 9.45 6.57
C ALA A 55 -9.32 8.47 6.80
N LEU A 56 -9.56 7.16 6.67
CA LEU A 56 -8.51 6.14 6.75
C LEU A 56 -7.47 6.29 5.62
N ALA A 57 -7.92 6.55 4.39
CA ALA A 57 -7.02 6.76 3.26
C ALA A 57 -6.09 7.96 3.48
N MET A 58 -6.61 9.05 4.05
CA MET A 58 -5.84 10.23 4.40
C MET A 58 -4.79 9.93 5.48
N ILE A 59 -5.18 9.25 6.56
CA ILE A 59 -4.26 8.82 7.63
C ILE A 59 -3.13 7.96 7.05
N PHE A 60 -3.47 6.94 6.26
CA PHE A 60 -2.47 6.07 5.64
C PHE A 60 -1.59 6.82 4.63
N GLY A 61 -2.15 7.80 3.91
CA GLY A 61 -1.42 8.68 3.01
C GLY A 61 -0.31 9.45 3.72
N PHE A 62 -0.63 10.09 4.86
CA PHE A 62 0.37 10.81 5.66
C PHE A 62 1.46 9.91 6.22
N MET A 63 1.08 8.72 6.69
CA MET A 63 2.00 7.77 7.32
C MET A 63 2.87 7.00 6.31
N GLY A 64 2.52 7.03 5.02
CA GLY A 64 3.18 6.25 3.99
C GLY A 64 4.63 6.62 3.69
N GLY A 65 5.07 7.81 4.10
CA GLY A 65 6.42 8.30 3.82
C GLY A 65 6.59 8.89 2.42
N GLY A 66 5.49 9.21 1.74
CA GLY A 66 5.48 9.82 0.41
C GLY A 66 5.55 11.35 0.46
N MET A 67 4.95 11.96 1.47
CA MET A 67 4.98 13.42 1.68
C MET A 67 6.23 13.85 2.47
N TRP A 68 6.59 13.09 3.50
CA TRP A 68 7.81 13.29 4.29
C TRP A 68 8.63 12.01 4.34
N PRO A 69 9.96 12.11 4.27
CA PRO A 69 10.81 10.94 4.43
C PRO A 69 10.62 10.36 5.83
N THR A 70 10.43 9.04 5.91
CA THR A 70 10.19 8.37 7.20
C THR A 70 11.37 8.43 8.17
N SER A 71 12.55 8.84 7.70
CA SER A 71 13.71 9.13 8.55
C SER A 71 13.50 10.37 9.44
N ALA A 72 12.56 11.25 9.08
CA ALA A 72 12.17 12.41 9.87
C ALA A 72 11.02 12.10 10.85
N PHE A 73 10.48 10.88 10.85
CA PHE A 73 9.40 10.52 11.77
C PHE A 73 9.96 10.29 13.18
N PRO A 74 9.26 10.76 14.23
CA PRO A 74 9.56 10.32 15.59
C PRO A 74 9.33 8.81 15.71
N ASP A 75 10.02 8.16 16.67
CA ASP A 75 10.07 6.69 16.77
C ASP A 75 8.69 6.04 16.84
N TRP A 76 7.77 6.62 17.61
CA TRP A 76 6.41 6.13 17.73
C TRP A 76 5.68 6.15 16.39
N LEU A 77 5.80 7.22 15.60
CA LEU A 77 5.15 7.35 14.30
C LEU A 77 5.78 6.42 13.27
N ASN A 78 7.11 6.25 13.33
CA ASN A 78 7.81 5.27 12.49
C ASN A 78 7.30 3.85 12.77
N MET A 79 7.11 3.49 14.04
CA MET A 79 6.56 2.20 14.43
C MET A 79 5.13 2.00 13.90
N VAL A 80 4.22 2.95 14.14
CA VAL A 80 2.82 2.83 13.68
C VAL A 80 2.73 2.83 12.15
N SER A 81 3.60 3.57 11.45
CA SER A 81 3.61 3.60 9.97
C SER A 81 3.81 2.21 9.35
N LYS A 82 4.53 1.30 10.01
CA LYS A 82 4.80 -0.06 9.53
C LYS A 82 3.54 -0.93 9.46
N PHE A 83 2.43 -0.53 10.07
CA PHE A 83 1.14 -1.21 9.94
C PHE A 83 0.36 -0.77 8.70
N THR A 84 0.80 0.29 8.02
CA THR A 84 0.12 0.80 6.81
C THR A 84 0.69 0.14 5.55
N PRO A 85 -0.16 -0.21 4.55
CA PRO A 85 0.34 -0.69 3.26
C PRO A 85 1.18 0.38 2.54
N ASN A 86 0.85 1.67 2.73
CA ASN A 86 1.55 2.79 2.10
C ASN A 86 3.05 2.80 2.44
N ARG A 87 3.41 2.53 3.71
CA ARG A 87 4.80 2.47 4.16
C ARG A 87 5.63 1.47 3.36
N TRP A 88 5.07 0.29 3.11
CA TRP A 88 5.75 -0.79 2.40
C TRP A 88 5.75 -0.59 0.89
N ALA A 89 4.65 -0.09 0.33
CA ALA A 89 4.54 0.25 -1.08
C ALA A 89 5.56 1.34 -1.47
N ILE A 90 5.56 2.47 -0.76
CA ILE A 90 6.46 3.60 -1.04
C ILE A 90 7.93 3.19 -0.85
N ASN A 91 8.24 2.44 0.20
CA ASN A 91 9.60 1.93 0.40
C ASN A 91 10.05 1.00 -0.75
N GLY A 92 9.18 0.12 -1.25
CA GLY A 92 9.48 -0.81 -2.33
C GLY A 92 9.67 -0.09 -3.67
N PHE A 93 8.79 0.86 -4.00
CA PHE A 93 8.94 1.69 -5.19
C PHE A 93 10.22 2.53 -5.13
N ASN A 94 10.56 3.14 -3.99
CA ASN A 94 11.81 3.90 -3.85
C ASN A 94 13.07 3.03 -4.01
N LYS A 95 13.04 1.75 -3.59
CA LYS A 95 14.16 0.83 -3.85
C LYS A 95 14.41 0.65 -5.35
N ILE A 96 13.36 0.54 -6.15
CA ILE A 96 13.47 0.38 -7.61
C ILE A 96 13.84 1.72 -8.26
N ILE A 97 13.08 2.77 -7.98
CA ILE A 97 13.17 4.09 -8.62
C ILE A 97 14.48 4.78 -8.32
N THR A 98 14.85 4.88 -7.03
CA THR A 98 15.95 5.73 -6.59
C THR A 98 17.26 4.97 -6.47
N ARG A 99 17.21 3.67 -6.15
CA ARG A 99 18.40 2.85 -5.90
C ARG A 99 18.72 1.89 -7.04
N GLY A 100 17.86 1.78 -8.05
CA GLY A 100 18.05 0.86 -9.18
C GLY A 100 18.03 -0.61 -8.77
N PHE A 101 17.40 -0.95 -7.64
CA PHE A 101 17.39 -2.32 -7.13
C PHE A 101 16.48 -3.23 -7.96
N GLY A 102 16.81 -4.52 -7.93
CA GLY A 102 16.09 -5.59 -8.60
C GLY A 102 14.95 -6.16 -7.76
N ILE A 103 14.55 -7.38 -8.10
CA ILE A 103 13.43 -8.08 -7.45
C ILE A 103 13.81 -8.53 -6.04
N THR A 104 15.05 -8.99 -5.84
CA THR A 104 15.55 -9.55 -4.58
C THR A 104 15.40 -8.58 -3.42
N GLU A 105 15.65 -7.29 -3.64
CA GLU A 105 15.64 -6.27 -2.59
C GLU A 105 14.22 -5.83 -2.19
N ILE A 106 13.23 -6.04 -3.07
CA ILE A 106 11.83 -5.70 -2.83
C ILE A 106 11.01 -6.86 -2.24
N LEU A 107 11.56 -8.08 -2.21
CA LEU A 107 10.85 -9.26 -1.68
C LEU A 107 10.30 -9.04 -0.26
N PRO A 108 11.02 -8.43 0.70
CA PRO A 108 10.46 -8.15 2.01
C PRO A 108 9.20 -7.27 1.94
N ASN A 109 9.20 -6.24 1.08
CA ASN A 109 8.05 -5.36 0.90
C ASN A 109 6.87 -6.10 0.29
N PHE A 110 7.14 -6.92 -0.73
CA PHE A 110 6.15 -7.77 -1.37
C PHE A 110 5.47 -8.72 -0.37
N TYR A 111 6.25 -9.44 0.44
CA TYR A 111 5.69 -10.39 1.41
C TYR A 111 4.89 -9.69 2.51
N VAL A 112 5.30 -8.52 2.98
CA VAL A 112 4.51 -7.76 3.97
C VAL A 112 3.20 -7.27 3.36
N LEU A 113 3.20 -6.77 2.12
CA LEU A 113 1.96 -6.37 1.43
C LEU A 113 1.01 -7.57 1.23
N LEU A 114 1.54 -8.73 0.85
CA LEU A 114 0.74 -9.96 0.78
C LEU A 114 0.21 -10.39 2.15
N ALA A 115 1.00 -10.26 3.21
CA ALA A 115 0.55 -10.55 4.56
C ALA A 115 -0.59 -9.61 4.97
N ILE A 116 -0.49 -8.31 4.69
CA ILE A 116 -1.57 -7.33 4.93
C ILE A 116 -2.83 -7.74 4.16
N SER A 117 -2.69 -8.09 2.87
CA SER A 117 -3.81 -8.56 2.05
C SER A 117 -4.45 -9.81 2.65
N GLY A 118 -3.66 -10.84 2.94
CA GLY A 118 -4.15 -12.12 3.44
C GLY A 118 -4.82 -11.98 4.80
N ILE A 119 -4.19 -11.27 5.74
CA ILE A 119 -4.77 -11.01 7.07
C ILE A 119 -6.09 -10.24 6.93
N SER A 120 -6.12 -9.19 6.11
CA SER A 120 -7.32 -8.37 5.95
C SER A 120 -8.48 -9.18 5.33
N LEU A 121 -8.20 -10.00 4.32
CA LEU A 121 -9.20 -10.87 3.71
C LEU A 121 -9.69 -11.97 4.66
N LEU A 122 -8.79 -12.59 5.42
CA LEU A 122 -9.16 -13.59 6.43
C LEU A 122 -10.04 -13.00 7.53
N LEU A 123 -9.71 -11.79 8.00
CA LEU A 123 -10.55 -11.05 8.93
C LEU A 123 -11.89 -10.68 8.29
N ALA A 124 -11.88 -10.22 7.05
CA ALA A 124 -13.10 -9.86 6.33
C ALA A 124 -14.06 -11.06 6.26
N ILE A 125 -13.57 -12.25 5.90
CA ILE A 125 -14.37 -13.48 5.87
C ILE A 125 -14.99 -13.80 7.24
N ARG A 126 -14.28 -13.55 8.34
CA ARG A 126 -14.80 -13.79 9.70
C ARG A 126 -15.89 -12.80 10.11
N PHE A 127 -15.80 -11.55 9.65
CA PHE A 127 -16.79 -10.51 9.96
C PHE A 127 -17.92 -10.44 8.94
N PHE A 128 -17.74 -11.06 7.77
CA PHE A 128 -18.75 -11.16 6.74
C PHE A 128 -19.93 -11.97 7.29
N LYS A 129 -21.02 -11.27 7.62
CA LYS A 129 -22.27 -11.91 7.99
C LYS A 129 -22.88 -12.51 6.73
N PHE A 130 -22.95 -13.83 6.70
CA PHE A 130 -23.82 -14.55 5.77
C PHE A 130 -25.25 -14.29 6.23
N GLU A 131 -25.89 -13.29 5.66
CA GLU A 131 -27.36 -13.17 5.64
C GLU A 131 -27.92 -14.01 4.49
#